data_AF-A0A2X3EL25-F1
#
_entry.id   AF-A0A2X3EL25-F1
#
_cell.length_a   1.000
_cell.length_b   1.000
_cell.length_c   1.000
_cell.angle_alpha   90.00
_cell.angle_beta   90.00
_cell.angle_gamma   90.00
#
_symmetry.space_group_name_H-M   'P 1'
#
loop_
_entity.id
_entity.type
_entity.pdbx_description
1 polymer ?
#
loop_
_entity_poly.entity_id
_entity_poly.type
_entity_poly.pdbx_seq_one_letter_code
_entity_poly.pdbx_strand_id
1 'polypeptide(L)'
;MHSERAPWYLRLATWGGVIFLHFPLLIIAIYAFNTEDAAFSFPPQGLTLRWFSEAAGRSDILQAVTLSLKIAALSTAIALVLGTLAAGALWRSAFFGKNAVSLLLLLPIALPGIITGLALLTAFKAVGLEPGLLTIVVGHATFCVVVVFNNVIARFRRTSWSMVEASMDLGATGWQTFRYVVLPNLGSALLAGGNAGIRSVV
;
A
#
# COMPACT_ATOMS: atom_id res chain seq x y z
N MET A 1 -41.85 1.28 9.68
CA MET A 1 -41.22 1.59 8.38
C MET A 1 -39.99 2.44 8.65
N HIS A 2 -38.81 1.81 8.81
CA HIS A 2 -37.56 2.54 9.00
C HIS A 2 -37.20 3.20 7.67
N SER A 3 -37.20 4.53 7.61
CA SER A 3 -36.73 5.26 6.44
C SER A 3 -35.24 4.92 6.25
N GLU A 4 -34.92 4.08 5.26
CA GLU A 4 -33.55 3.69 4.91
C GLU A 4 -32.69 4.86 4.36
N ARG A 5 -33.20 6.09 4.40
CA ARG A 5 -32.49 7.26 3.91
C ARG A 5 -31.82 7.98 5.06
N ALA A 6 -30.49 8.03 5.02
CA ALA A 6 -29.69 8.83 5.93
C ALA A 6 -30.24 10.28 5.98
N PRO A 7 -30.43 10.85 7.18
CA PRO A 7 -30.95 12.20 7.32
C PRO A 7 -30.02 13.22 6.64
N TRP A 8 -30.61 14.30 6.14
CA TRP A 8 -29.93 15.28 5.28
C TRP A 8 -28.69 15.91 5.92
N TYR A 9 -28.69 16.11 7.24
CA TYR A 9 -27.54 16.66 7.98
C TYR A 9 -26.33 15.72 7.97
N LEU A 10 -26.53 14.40 8.06
CA LEU A 10 -25.44 13.42 7.93
C LEU A 10 -24.87 13.44 6.52
N ARG A 11 -25.73 13.53 5.50
CA ARG A 11 -25.28 13.63 4.11
C ARG A 11 -24.46 14.90 3.88
N LEU A 12 -24.89 16.04 4.41
CA LEU A 12 -24.12 17.29 4.36
C LEU A 12 -22.80 17.18 5.11
N ALA A 13 -22.78 16.57 6.30
CA ALA A 13 -21.54 16.38 7.04
C ALA A 13 -20.55 15.47 6.29
N THR A 14 -21.04 14.38 5.68
CA THR A 14 -20.20 13.50 4.84
C THR A 14 -19.65 14.25 3.62
N TRP A 15 -20.49 14.95 2.87
CA TRP A 15 -20.05 15.72 1.71
C TRP A 15 -19.12 16.87 2.09
N GLY A 16 -19.40 17.57 3.19
CA GLY A 16 -18.52 18.60 3.74
C GLY A 16 -17.15 18.05 4.09
N GLY A 17 -17.09 16.88 4.73
CA GLY A 17 -15.83 16.19 5.03
C GLY A 17 -15.06 15.78 3.77
N VAL A 18 -15.76 15.22 2.77
CA VAL A 18 -15.15 14.87 1.48
C VAL A 18 -14.58 16.11 0.80
N ILE A 19 -15.36 17.18 0.67
CA ILE A 19 -14.90 18.43 0.04
C ILE A 19 -13.72 19.01 0.81
N PHE A 20 -13.79 19.08 2.13
CA PHE A 20 -12.72 19.60 2.97
C PHE A 20 -11.39 18.85 2.77
N LEU A 21 -11.43 17.51 2.70
CA LEU A 21 -10.24 16.69 2.45
C LEU A 21 -9.67 16.87 1.04
N HIS A 22 -10.52 17.12 0.04
CA HIS A 22 -10.09 17.27 -1.36
C HIS A 22 -9.75 18.71 -1.74
N PHE A 23 -10.20 19.69 -0.96
CA PHE A 23 -9.97 21.11 -1.21
C PHE A 23 -8.49 21.47 -1.39
N PRO A 24 -7.54 21.10 -0.51
CA PRO A 24 -6.13 21.43 -0.71
C PRO A 24 -5.53 20.73 -1.95
N LEU A 25 -5.97 19.52 -2.26
CA LEU A 25 -5.54 18.81 -3.49
C LEU A 25 -6.04 19.55 -4.74
N LEU A 26 -7.26 20.07 -4.71
CA LEU A 26 -7.84 20.85 -5.79
C LEU A 26 -7.08 22.16 -5.99
N ILE A 27 -6.67 22.84 -4.91
CA ILE A 27 -5.81 24.02 -4.98
C ILE A 27 -4.49 23.68 -5.67
N ILE A 28 -3.78 22.64 -5.23
CA ILE A 28 -2.51 22.20 -5.86
C ILE A 28 -2.73 21.85 -7.34
N ALA A 29 -3.82 21.16 -7.67
CA ALA A 29 -4.15 20.80 -9.04
C ALA A 29 -4.37 22.02 -9.93
N ILE A 30 -5.06 23.06 -9.43
CA ILE A 30 -5.24 24.32 -10.15
C ILE A 30 -3.90 25.04 -10.33
N TYR A 31 -3.07 25.08 -9.28
CA TYR A 31 -1.75 25.72 -9.34
C TYR A 31 -0.80 25.06 -10.35
N ALA A 32 -0.94 23.75 -10.61
CA ALA A 32 -0.14 23.05 -11.61
C ALA A 32 -0.32 23.60 -13.04
N PHE A 33 -1.38 24.37 -13.30
CA PHE A 33 -1.65 25.02 -14.58
C PHE A 33 -1.39 26.53 -14.55
N ASN A 34 -0.87 27.12 -13.48
CA ASN A 34 -0.68 28.56 -13.41
C ASN A 34 0.40 29.05 -14.38
N THR A 35 0.19 30.20 -15.02
CA THR A 35 1.15 30.82 -15.95
C THR A 35 2.30 31.52 -15.24
N GLU A 36 2.10 31.96 -14.00
CA GLU A 36 3.09 32.67 -13.18
C GLU A 36 4.11 31.71 -12.57
N ASP A 37 5.38 32.11 -12.56
CA ASP A 37 6.47 31.38 -11.90
C ASP A 37 6.41 31.54 -10.37
N ALA A 38 5.67 32.54 -9.88
CA ALA A 38 5.52 32.82 -8.46
C ALA A 38 4.54 31.86 -7.79
N ALA A 39 5.01 31.16 -6.75
CA ALA A 39 4.28 30.10 -6.04
C ALA A 39 2.99 30.53 -5.30
N PHE A 40 2.59 31.82 -5.33
CA PHE A 40 1.53 32.36 -4.47
C PHE A 40 0.50 33.27 -5.15
N SER A 41 0.45 33.34 -6.49
CA SER A 41 -0.62 34.09 -7.16
C SER A 41 -1.91 33.26 -7.22
N PHE A 42 -2.93 33.64 -6.46
CA PHE A 42 -4.30 33.13 -6.60
C PHE A 42 -5.29 34.29 -6.74
N PRO A 43 -6.26 34.25 -7.67
CA PRO A 43 -6.53 33.19 -8.65
C PRO A 43 -5.45 33.08 -9.73
N PRO A 44 -5.33 31.93 -10.44
CA PRO A 44 -4.40 31.79 -11.57
C PRO A 44 -4.69 32.86 -12.62
N GLN A 45 -3.65 33.54 -13.10
CA GLN A 45 -3.81 34.59 -14.11
C GLN A 45 -4.09 34.00 -15.51
N GLY A 46 -3.69 32.75 -15.73
CA GLY A 46 -3.94 31.98 -16.93
C GLY A 46 -3.72 30.49 -16.70
N LEU A 47 -4.06 29.67 -17.71
CA LEU A 47 -3.84 28.23 -17.70
C LEU A 47 -2.75 27.85 -18.72
N THR A 48 -1.78 27.04 -18.30
CA THR A 48 -0.68 26.55 -19.15
C THR A 48 -0.35 25.09 -18.87
N LEU A 49 0.22 24.41 -19.87
CA LEU A 49 0.79 23.06 -19.74
C LEU A 49 2.32 23.08 -19.74
N ARG A 50 2.95 24.27 -19.73
CA ARG A 50 4.41 24.45 -19.82
C ARG A 50 5.18 23.65 -18.78
N TRP A 51 4.71 23.63 -17.53
CA TRP A 51 5.36 22.90 -16.44
C TRP A 51 5.45 21.39 -16.69
N PHE A 52 4.45 20.82 -17.38
CA PHE A 52 4.47 19.41 -17.75
C PHE A 52 5.50 19.13 -18.86
N SER A 53 5.62 20.03 -19.85
CA SER A 53 6.63 19.87 -20.91
C SER A 53 8.05 20.10 -20.39
N GLU A 54 8.25 21.09 -19.50
CA GLU A 54 9.53 21.31 -18.83
C GLU A 54 9.92 20.12 -17.94
N ALA A 55 8.98 19.58 -17.15
CA ALA A 55 9.22 18.41 -16.34
C ALA A 55 9.54 17.16 -17.19
N ALA A 56 8.87 16.99 -18.33
CA ALA A 56 9.13 15.90 -19.27
C ALA A 56 10.49 16.05 -20.00
N GLY A 57 10.98 17.28 -20.19
CA GLY A 57 12.30 17.56 -20.76
C GLY A 57 13.46 17.38 -19.78
N ARG A 58 13.17 17.25 -18.48
CA ARG A 58 14.16 17.18 -17.41
C ARG A 58 14.51 15.75 -17.03
N SER A 59 15.72 15.34 -17.42
CA SER A 59 16.20 13.96 -17.21
C SER A 59 16.34 13.60 -15.73
N ASP A 60 16.63 14.56 -14.86
CA ASP A 60 16.70 14.38 -13.41
C ASP A 60 15.33 14.05 -12.81
N ILE A 61 14.27 14.74 -13.22
CA ILE A 61 12.89 14.44 -12.81
C ILE A 61 12.46 13.06 -13.30
N LEU A 62 12.70 12.76 -14.57
CA LEU A 62 12.34 11.45 -15.14
C LEU A 62 13.10 10.30 -14.47
N GLN A 63 14.38 10.49 -14.15
CA GLN A 63 15.17 9.51 -13.41
C GLN A 63 14.63 9.30 -11.99
N ALA A 64 14.29 10.37 -11.28
CA ALA A 64 13.70 10.28 -9.95
C ALA A 64 12.36 9.53 -9.97
N VAL A 65 11.45 9.89 -10.87
CA VAL A 65 10.15 9.21 -11.03
C VAL A 65 10.35 7.72 -11.37
N THR A 66 11.26 7.42 -12.31
CA THR A 66 11.55 6.05 -12.70
C THR A 66 12.13 5.24 -11.54
N LEU A 67 13.02 5.84 -10.75
CA LEU A 67 13.60 5.20 -9.57
C LEU A 67 12.52 4.91 -8.52
N SER A 68 11.65 5.87 -8.21
CA SER A 68 10.52 5.69 -7.28
C SER A 68 9.56 4.61 -7.75
N LEU A 69 9.20 4.57 -9.04
CA LEU A 69 8.35 3.52 -9.61
C LEU A 69 9.01 2.14 -9.51
N LYS A 70 10.31 2.03 -9.78
CA LYS A 70 11.06 0.78 -9.63
C LYS A 70 11.06 0.30 -8.18
N ILE A 71 11.32 1.19 -7.23
CA ILE A 71 11.29 0.88 -5.80
C ILE A 71 9.88 0.43 -5.40
N ALA A 72 8.84 1.14 -5.85
CA ALA A 72 7.45 0.85 -5.52
C ALA A 72 7.02 -0.52 -6.04
N ALA A 73 7.37 -0.85 -7.28
CA ALA A 73 7.05 -2.13 -7.89
C ALA A 73 7.78 -3.29 -7.18
N LEU A 74 9.09 -3.16 -6.92
CA LEU A 74 9.89 -4.19 -6.28
C LEU A 74 9.46 -4.43 -4.83
N SER A 75 9.29 -3.36 -4.04
CA SER A 75 8.88 -3.46 -2.65
C SER A 75 7.47 -4.06 -2.53
N THR A 76 6.55 -3.67 -3.40
CA THR A 76 5.18 -4.21 -3.45
C THR A 76 5.18 -5.68 -3.85
N ALA A 77 5.97 -6.09 -4.85
CA ALA A 77 6.07 -7.48 -5.26
C ALA A 77 6.60 -8.37 -4.11
N ILE A 78 7.68 -7.93 -3.45
CA ILE A 78 8.23 -8.62 -2.28
C ILE A 78 7.18 -8.70 -1.17
N ALA A 79 6.48 -7.61 -0.89
CA ALA A 79 5.46 -7.56 0.14
C ALA A 79 4.25 -8.46 -0.15
N LEU A 80 3.80 -8.52 -1.40
CA LEU A 80 2.72 -9.40 -1.83
C LEU A 80 3.08 -10.85 -1.60
N VAL A 81 4.31 -11.26 -1.91
CA VAL A 81 4.76 -12.63 -1.69
C VAL A 81 4.91 -12.90 -0.19
N LEU A 82 5.76 -12.15 0.51
CA LEU A 82 6.09 -12.42 1.91
C LEU A 82 4.90 -12.22 2.85
N GLY A 83 4.12 -11.16 2.66
CA GLY A 83 2.92 -10.88 3.48
C GLY A 83 1.83 -11.93 3.29
N THR A 84 1.64 -12.42 2.06
CA THR A 84 0.67 -13.49 1.77
C THR A 84 1.12 -14.83 2.35
N LEU A 85 2.40 -15.17 2.21
CA LEU A 85 2.97 -16.38 2.81
C LEU A 85 2.87 -16.35 4.33
N ALA A 86 3.22 -15.23 4.95
CA ALA A 86 3.08 -15.04 6.40
C ALA A 86 1.61 -15.17 6.83
N ALA A 87 0.68 -14.53 6.13
CA ALA A 87 -0.74 -14.62 6.44
C ALA A 87 -1.26 -16.06 6.29
N GLY A 88 -0.87 -16.78 5.23
CA GLY A 88 -1.23 -18.17 5.01
C GLY A 88 -0.68 -19.08 6.11
N ALA A 89 0.58 -18.88 6.50
CA ALA A 89 1.22 -19.62 7.59
C ALA A 89 0.51 -19.39 8.93
N LEU A 90 0.00 -18.18 9.20
CA LEU A 90 -0.66 -17.84 10.47
C LEU A 90 -2.18 -18.08 10.50
N TRP A 91 -2.84 -18.23 9.34
CA TRP A 91 -4.31 -18.30 9.25
C TRP A 91 -4.91 -19.43 10.09
N ARG A 92 -4.30 -20.62 10.07
CA ARG A 92 -4.80 -21.82 10.76
C ARG A 92 -3.78 -22.54 11.64
N SER A 93 -2.57 -22.03 11.77
CA SER A 93 -1.58 -22.59 12.69
C SER A 93 -1.95 -22.29 14.15
N ALA A 94 -1.77 -23.29 15.01
CA ALA A 94 -1.93 -23.20 16.44
C ALA A 94 -0.62 -23.65 17.10
N PHE A 95 0.23 -22.69 17.44
CA PHE A 95 1.52 -22.94 18.10
C PHE A 95 1.79 -21.85 19.13
N PHE A 96 2.58 -22.18 20.16
CA PHE A 96 2.83 -21.37 21.35
C PHE A 96 3.36 -19.94 21.04
N GLY A 97 4.10 -19.75 19.95
CA GLY A 97 4.69 -18.46 19.55
C GLY A 97 3.87 -17.60 18.58
N LYS A 98 2.66 -18.02 18.19
CA LYS A 98 1.88 -17.34 17.12
C LYS A 98 1.65 -15.86 17.38
N ASN A 99 1.32 -15.50 18.63
CA ASN A 99 1.04 -14.11 19.01
C ASN A 99 2.31 -13.27 18.93
N ALA A 100 3.47 -13.80 19.35
CA ALA A 100 4.74 -13.11 19.24
C ALA A 100 5.11 -12.84 17.78
N VAL A 101 4.96 -13.85 16.90
CA VAL A 101 5.20 -13.68 15.45
C VAL A 101 4.24 -12.65 14.84
N SER A 102 2.96 -12.68 15.21
CA SER A 102 1.97 -11.69 14.75
C SER A 102 2.36 -10.28 15.19
N LEU A 103 2.76 -10.10 16.46
CA LEU A 103 3.19 -8.82 17.00
C LEU A 103 4.46 -8.31 16.31
N LEU A 104 5.43 -9.19 16.06
CA LEU A 104 6.66 -8.85 15.35
C LEU A 104 6.37 -8.35 13.93
N LEU A 105 5.46 -9.02 13.21
CA LEU A 105 5.01 -8.60 11.89
C LEU A 105 4.26 -7.26 11.93
N LEU A 106 3.56 -6.95 13.02
CA LEU A 106 2.84 -5.68 13.17
C LEU A 106 3.73 -4.54 13.67
N LEU A 107 4.89 -4.84 14.26
CA LEU A 107 5.77 -3.84 14.86
C LEU A 107 6.11 -2.64 13.94
N PRO A 108 6.38 -2.82 12.63
CA PRO A 108 6.72 -1.69 11.76
C PRO A 108 5.63 -0.62 11.66
N ILE A 109 4.35 -0.96 11.83
CA ILE A 109 3.26 0.04 11.77
C ILE A 109 3.10 0.81 13.09
N ALA A 110 3.59 0.25 14.19
CA ALA A 110 3.54 0.88 15.50
C ALA A 110 4.71 1.84 15.74
N LEU A 111 5.83 1.62 15.06
CA LEU A 111 7.02 2.47 15.18
C LEU A 111 6.93 3.71 14.29
N PRO A 112 7.35 4.89 14.77
CA PRO A 112 7.50 6.08 13.93
C PRO A 112 8.43 5.80 12.74
N GLY A 113 8.00 6.16 11.53
CA GLY A 113 8.72 5.82 10.30
C GLY A 113 10.18 6.28 10.28
N ILE A 114 10.48 7.45 10.87
CA ILE A 114 11.85 7.98 10.95
C ILE A 114 12.76 7.11 11.83
N ILE A 115 12.24 6.55 12.92
CA ILE A 115 12.99 5.70 13.85
C ILE A 115 13.31 4.37 13.16
N THR A 116 12.33 3.75 12.52
CA THR A 116 12.51 2.51 11.76
C THR A 116 13.50 2.71 10.61
N GLY A 117 13.42 3.83 9.90
CA GLY A 117 14.36 4.17 8.81
C GLY A 117 15.80 4.31 9.31
N LEU A 118 16.02 5.01 10.42
CA LEU A 118 17.34 5.15 11.01
C LEU A 118 17.89 3.81 11.54
N ALA A 119 17.04 2.99 12.15
CA ALA A 119 17.41 1.66 12.63
C ALA A 119 17.84 0.75 11.46
N LEU A 120 17.09 0.73 10.37
CA LEU A 120 17.43 -0.03 9.16
C LEU A 120 18.73 0.47 8.52
N LEU A 121 18.91 1.79 8.38
CA LEU A 121 20.14 2.36 7.85
C LEU A 121 21.36 1.94 8.68
N THR A 122 21.24 2.00 10.00
CA THR A 122 22.31 1.59 10.92
C THR A 122 22.59 0.09 10.80
N ALA A 123 21.54 -0.74 10.69
CA ALA A 123 21.68 -2.18 10.49
C ALA A 123 22.37 -2.52 9.15
N PHE A 124 22.01 -1.84 8.06
CA PHE A 124 22.66 -2.03 6.76
C PHE A 124 24.14 -1.65 6.80
N LYS A 125 24.47 -0.51 7.41
CA LYS A 125 25.87 -0.10 7.58
C LYS A 125 26.66 -1.09 8.43
N ALA A 126 26.06 -1.66 9.48
CA ALA A 126 26.71 -2.65 10.35
C ALA A 126 27.12 -3.92 9.60
N VAL A 127 26.40 -4.28 8.52
CA VAL A 127 26.74 -5.42 7.65
C VAL A 127 27.49 -5.01 6.37
N GLY A 128 27.95 -3.76 6.29
CA GLY A 128 28.72 -3.24 5.14
C GLY A 128 27.90 -2.97 3.88
N LEU A 129 26.57 -2.82 4.00
CA LEU A 129 25.70 -2.43 2.89
C LEU A 129 25.57 -0.92 2.81
N GLU A 130 26.04 -0.35 1.70
CA GLU A 130 25.90 1.08 1.40
C GLU A 130 24.46 1.45 1.01
N PRO A 131 24.01 2.67 1.32
CA PRO A 131 22.70 3.16 0.91
C PRO A 131 22.53 3.15 -0.62
N GLY A 132 21.45 2.54 -1.09
CA GLY A 132 21.14 2.49 -2.51
C GLY A 132 19.76 1.89 -2.78
N LEU A 133 19.51 1.49 -4.02
CA LEU A 133 18.21 0.94 -4.43
C LEU A 133 17.77 -0.24 -3.55
N LEU A 134 18.69 -1.16 -3.24
CA LEU A 134 18.38 -2.34 -2.43
C LEU A 134 17.94 -1.97 -1.01
N THR A 135 18.67 -1.09 -0.33
CA THR A 135 18.34 -0.70 1.05
C THR A 135 17.00 0.03 1.12
N ILE A 136 16.68 0.84 0.10
CA ILE A 136 15.39 1.52 -0.01
C ILE A 136 14.26 0.51 -0.26
N VAL A 137 14.45 -0.42 -1.20
CA VAL A 137 13.46 -1.48 -1.50
C VAL A 137 13.17 -2.32 -0.27
N VAL A 138 14.20 -2.77 0.46
CA VAL A 138 14.02 -3.57 1.69
C VAL A 138 13.32 -2.75 2.78
N GLY A 139 13.67 -1.48 2.93
CA GLY A 139 13.03 -0.59 3.89
C GLY A 139 11.53 -0.43 3.62
N HIS A 140 11.14 -0.08 2.39
CA HIS A 140 9.72 0.02 2.03
C HIS A 140 9.02 -1.34 2.10
N ALA A 141 9.66 -2.43 1.65
CA ALA A 141 9.07 -3.76 1.70
C ALA A 141 8.71 -4.14 3.14
N THR A 142 9.52 -3.77 4.14
CA THR A 142 9.24 -4.03 5.56
C THR A 142 7.89 -3.45 5.99
N PHE A 143 7.56 -2.22 5.60
CA PHE A 143 6.26 -1.61 5.88
C PHE A 143 5.14 -2.23 5.04
N CYS A 144 5.39 -2.44 3.73
CA CYS A 144 4.39 -2.98 2.81
C CYS A 144 3.95 -4.40 3.20
N VAL A 145 4.87 -5.23 3.71
CA VAL A 145 4.58 -6.60 4.18
C VAL A 145 3.49 -6.58 5.25
N VAL A 146 3.54 -5.64 6.20
CA VAL A 146 2.55 -5.53 7.28
C VAL A 146 1.15 -5.24 6.74
N VAL A 147 1.08 -4.34 5.75
CA VAL A 147 -0.17 -3.93 5.13
C VAL A 147 -0.77 -5.08 4.31
N VAL A 148 0.05 -5.77 3.51
CA VAL A 148 -0.39 -6.97 2.77
C VAL A 148 -0.86 -8.04 3.74
N PHE A 149 -0.05 -8.36 4.76
CA PHE A 149 -0.38 -9.34 5.78
C PHE A 149 -1.75 -9.06 6.41
N ASN A 150 -2.01 -7.83 6.86
CA ASN A 150 -3.28 -7.45 7.47
C ASN A 150 -4.48 -7.59 6.53
N ASN A 151 -4.32 -7.20 5.27
CA ASN A 151 -5.39 -7.35 4.27
C ASN A 151 -5.68 -8.82 3.98
N VAL A 152 -4.64 -9.61 3.76
CA VAL A 152 -4.75 -11.03 3.40
C VAL A 152 -5.27 -11.86 4.56
N ILE A 153 -4.76 -11.66 5.79
CA ILE A 153 -5.24 -12.40 6.98
C ILE A 153 -6.71 -12.07 7.29
N ALA A 154 -7.14 -10.82 7.12
CA ALA A 154 -8.53 -10.42 7.28
C ALA A 154 -9.44 -11.09 6.23
N ARG A 155 -8.95 -11.25 4.99
CA ARG A 155 -9.68 -11.97 3.93
C ARG A 155 -9.75 -13.46 4.18
N PHE A 156 -8.65 -14.07 4.61
CA PHE A 156 -8.60 -15.45 5.03
C PHE A 156 -9.63 -15.76 6.13
N ARG A 157 -9.73 -14.90 7.16
CA ARG A 157 -10.74 -15.04 8.23
C ARG A 157 -12.19 -15.00 7.75
N ARG A 158 -12.46 -14.36 6.60
CA ARG A 158 -13.79 -14.30 5.96
C ARG A 158 -14.04 -15.42 4.95
N THR A 159 -13.02 -16.20 4.61
CA THR A 159 -13.10 -17.28 3.63
C THR A 159 -13.46 -18.57 4.36
N SER A 160 -14.51 -19.28 3.93
CA SER A 160 -14.90 -20.53 4.59
C SER A 160 -13.89 -21.65 4.27
N TRP A 161 -13.47 -22.38 5.30
CA TRP A 161 -12.54 -23.49 5.15
C TRP A 161 -13.17 -24.66 4.36
N SER A 162 -14.49 -24.78 4.36
CA SER A 162 -15.25 -25.78 3.61
C SER A 162 -14.96 -25.78 2.10
N MET A 163 -14.59 -24.63 1.51
CA MET A 163 -14.19 -24.58 0.10
C MET A 163 -12.86 -25.31 -0.16
N VAL A 164 -11.97 -25.30 0.82
CA VAL A 164 -10.68 -26.00 0.76
C VAL A 164 -10.92 -27.51 0.91
N GLU A 165 -11.76 -27.90 1.88
CA GLU A 165 -12.15 -29.30 2.11
C GLU A 165 -12.85 -29.89 0.87
N ALA A 166 -13.84 -29.19 0.29
CA ALA A 166 -14.52 -29.63 -0.92
C ALA A 166 -13.57 -29.79 -2.12
N SER A 167 -12.53 -28.96 -2.23
CA SER A 167 -11.50 -29.10 -3.26
C SER A 167 -10.68 -30.37 -3.05
N MET A 168 -10.33 -30.70 -1.80
CA MET A 168 -9.62 -31.94 -1.45
C MET A 168 -10.50 -33.18 -1.69
N ASP A 169 -11.80 -33.10 -1.40
CA ASP A 169 -12.77 -34.18 -1.66
C ASP A 169 -12.91 -34.49 -3.15
N LEU A 170 -12.78 -33.47 -4.02
CA LEU A 170 -12.72 -33.62 -5.47
C LEU A 170 -11.36 -34.15 -5.97
N GLY A 171 -10.43 -34.50 -5.08
CA GLY A 171 -9.10 -35.03 -5.41
C GLY A 171 -8.09 -33.97 -5.83
N ALA A 172 -8.37 -32.68 -5.60
CA ALA A 172 -7.43 -31.62 -5.95
C ALA A 172 -6.19 -31.63 -5.04
N THR A 173 -5.02 -31.53 -5.64
CA THR A 173 -3.74 -31.34 -4.95
C THR A 173 -3.67 -29.98 -4.25
N GLY A 174 -2.78 -29.82 -3.27
CA GLY A 174 -2.61 -28.55 -2.55
C GLY A 174 -2.32 -27.35 -3.47
N TRP A 175 -1.54 -27.54 -4.54
CA TRP A 175 -1.29 -26.48 -5.53
C TRP A 175 -2.54 -26.12 -6.33
N GLN A 176 -3.35 -27.10 -6.73
CA GLN A 176 -4.62 -26.86 -7.42
C GLN A 176 -5.59 -26.11 -6.51
N THR A 177 -5.75 -26.55 -5.26
CA THR A 177 -6.59 -25.87 -4.27
C THR A 177 -6.11 -24.43 -4.02
N PHE A 178 -4.80 -24.21 -3.92
CA PHE A 178 -4.26 -22.86 -3.80
C PHE A 178 -4.58 -22.00 -5.04
N ARG A 179 -4.26 -22.49 -6.25
CA ARG A 179 -4.37 -21.72 -7.49
C ARG A 179 -5.81 -21.45 -7.92
N TYR A 180 -6.71 -22.38 -7.69
CA TYR A 180 -8.09 -22.33 -8.18
C TYR A 180 -9.12 -21.91 -7.13
N VAL A 181 -8.85 -22.12 -5.84
CA VAL A 181 -9.79 -21.77 -4.76
C VAL A 181 -9.26 -20.61 -3.93
N VAL A 182 -8.05 -20.73 -3.38
CA VAL A 182 -7.53 -19.74 -2.43
C VAL A 182 -7.15 -18.43 -3.12
N LEU A 183 -6.32 -18.49 -4.16
CA LEU A 183 -5.77 -17.31 -4.83
C LEU A 183 -6.86 -16.39 -5.42
N PRO A 184 -7.90 -16.88 -6.13
CA PRO A 184 -8.98 -16.03 -6.60
C PRO A 184 -9.77 -15.38 -5.45
N ASN A 185 -9.99 -16.12 -4.35
CA ASN A 185 -10.65 -15.58 -3.17
C ASN A 185 -9.83 -14.48 -2.48
N LEU A 186 -8.50 -14.51 -2.59
CA LEU A 186 -7.60 -13.48 -2.07
C LEU A 186 -7.40 -12.28 -3.01
N GLY A 187 -7.83 -12.37 -4.27
CA GLY A 187 -7.51 -11.38 -5.30
C GLY A 187 -7.80 -9.92 -4.89
N SER A 188 -8.98 -9.66 -4.32
CA SER A 188 -9.33 -8.30 -3.86
C SER A 188 -8.49 -7.80 -2.69
N ALA A 189 -8.05 -8.70 -1.80
CA ALA A 189 -7.16 -8.36 -0.69
C ALA A 189 -5.73 -8.10 -1.17
N LEU A 190 -5.25 -8.87 -2.15
CA LEU A 190 -3.95 -8.65 -2.78
C LEU A 190 -3.91 -7.34 -3.56
N LEU A 191 -4.98 -7.00 -4.30
CA LEU A 191 -5.09 -5.70 -4.97
C LEU A 191 -5.10 -4.55 -3.97
N ALA A 192 -5.89 -4.65 -2.88
CA ALA A 192 -5.91 -3.63 -1.84
C ALA A 192 -4.54 -3.47 -1.15
N GLY A 193 -3.88 -4.59 -0.81
CA GLY A 193 -2.55 -4.58 -0.19
C GLY A 193 -1.47 -4.06 -1.13
N GLY A 194 -1.53 -4.43 -2.42
CA GLY A 194 -0.60 -3.96 -3.44
C GLY A 194 -0.69 -2.46 -3.68
N ASN A 195 -1.91 -1.92 -3.80
CA ASN A 195 -2.12 -0.48 -3.97
C ASN A 195 -1.60 0.33 -2.77
N ALA A 196 -1.79 -0.18 -1.56
CA ALA A 196 -1.26 0.46 -0.37
C ALA A 196 0.28 0.43 -0.31
N GLY A 197 0.90 -0.63 -0.82
CA GLY A 197 2.35 -0.73 -0.97
C GLY A 197 2.94 0.25 -1.99
N ILE A 198 2.23 0.51 -3.09
CA ILE A 198 2.64 1.52 -4.06
C ILE A 198 2.54 2.92 -3.45
N ARG A 199 1.44 3.21 -2.73
CA ARG A 199 1.22 4.51 -2.07
C ARG A 199 2.25 4.83 -0.96
N SER A 200 2.87 3.82 -0.35
CA SER A 200 3.85 4.08 0.72
C SER A 200 5.23 4.48 0.18
N VAL A 201 5.45 4.36 -1.14
CA VAL A 201 6.75 4.58 -1.80
C VAL A 201 6.76 5.85 -2.66
N VAL A 202 5.59 6.28 -3.11
CA VAL A 202 5.38 7.48 -3.94
C VAL A 202 4.81 8.61 -3.08
#